data_AF-A0A1H5D1M8-F1
#
_entry.id   AF-A0A1H5D1M8-F1
#
_cell.length_a   1.000
_cell.length_b   1.000
_cell.length_c   1.000
_cell.angle_alpha   90.00
_cell.angle_beta   90.00
_cell.angle_gamma   90.00
#
_symmetry.space_group_name_H-M   'P 1'
#
loop_
_entity.id
_entity.type
_entity.pdbx_description
1 polymer ?
#
loop_
_entity_poly.entity_id
_entity_poly.type
_entity_poly.pdbx_seq_one_letter_code
_entity_poly.pdbx_strand_id
1 'polypeptide(L)'
;MASVARGEISRPHPVADTLLAATGMLLMIAQVPFFLSIGILAPLTGRVVLIAAWLLLATLGLHWFRDHPARVLGLAMVMGVFWYTAGVLAEGWLDWTV
;
A
#
# COMPACT_ATOMS: atom_id res chain seq x y z
N MET A 1 -4.69 -34.40 36.52
CA MET A 1 -3.65 -34.28 35.47
C MET A 1 -4.33 -33.99 34.14
N ALA A 2 -4.38 -32.71 33.73
CA ALA A 2 -4.58 -32.26 32.34
C ALA A 2 -4.33 -30.75 32.32
N SER A 3 -3.05 -30.40 32.26
CA SER A 3 -2.55 -29.06 31.94
C SER A 3 -2.85 -28.79 30.46
N VAL A 4 -4.08 -28.38 30.15
CA VAL A 4 -4.47 -27.96 28.81
C VAL A 4 -3.92 -26.57 28.58
N ALA A 5 -2.84 -26.53 27.80
CA ALA A 5 -2.27 -25.42 27.04
C ALA A 5 -3.17 -24.17 27.03
N ARG A 6 -2.98 -23.32 28.04
CA ARG A 6 -3.55 -21.98 28.07
C ARG A 6 -2.77 -21.20 27.02
N GLY A 7 -3.41 -20.98 25.87
CA GLY A 7 -2.82 -20.35 24.70
C GLY A 7 -1.90 -19.21 25.11
N GLU A 8 -0.66 -19.29 24.66
CA GLU A 8 0.26 -18.16 24.66
C GLU A 8 -0.46 -17.03 23.93
N ILE A 9 -1.07 -16.15 24.70
CA ILE A 9 -1.51 -14.85 24.24
C ILE A 9 -0.23 -14.21 23.73
N SER A 10 0.01 -14.26 22.42
CA SER A 10 1.14 -13.59 21.78
C SER A 10 1.17 -12.18 22.33
N ARG A 11 2.14 -11.89 23.19
CA ARG A 11 2.32 -10.54 23.70
C ARG A 11 2.56 -9.66 22.46
N PRO A 12 1.92 -8.49 22.34
CA PRO A 12 2.26 -7.57 21.27
C PRO A 12 3.75 -7.29 21.38
N HIS A 13 4.51 -7.73 20.37
CA HIS A 13 5.94 -7.49 20.28
C HIS A 13 6.11 -6.14 19.58
N PRO A 14 6.36 -5.03 20.32
CA PRO A 14 6.39 -3.69 19.73
C PRO A 14 7.42 -3.57 18.60
N VAL A 15 8.48 -4.38 18.66
CA VAL A 15 9.48 -4.50 17.59
C VAL A 15 8.90 -5.13 16.33
N ALA A 16 8.16 -6.24 16.45
CA ALA A 16 7.56 -6.92 15.31
C ALA A 16 6.52 -6.03 14.61
N ASP A 17 5.69 -5.34 15.40
CA ASP A 17 4.70 -4.38 14.91
C ASP A 17 5.36 -3.21 14.16
N THR A 18 6.45 -2.66 14.72
CA THR A 18 7.22 -1.59 14.08
C THR A 18 7.86 -2.06 12.78
N LEU A 19 8.46 -3.25 12.77
CA LEU A 19 9.03 -3.84 11.56
C LEU A 19 7.97 -4.04 10.49
N LEU A 20 6.78 -4.52 10.87
CA LEU A 20 5.69 -4.76 9.93
C LEU A 20 5.18 -3.47 9.29
N ALA A 21 4.99 -2.41 10.09
CA ALA A 21 4.62 -1.09 9.59
C ALA A 21 5.72 -0.47 8.71
N ALA A 22 6.98 -0.59 9.12
CA ALA A 22 8.13 -0.10 8.35
C ALA A 22 8.24 -0.81 7.00
N THR A 23 8.09 -2.14 6.98
CA THR A 23 8.05 -2.92 5.74
C THR A 23 6.89 -2.48 4.85
N GLY A 24 5.69 -2.29 5.39
CA GLY A 24 4.56 -1.76 4.63
C GLY A 24 4.86 -0.41 3.98
N MET A 25 5.45 0.54 4.73
CA MET A 25 5.81 1.84 4.17
C MET A 25 6.92 1.76 3.12
N LEU A 26 7.94 0.93 3.35
CA LEU A 26 8.99 0.70 2.37
C LEU A 26 8.41 0.12 1.07
N LEU A 27 7.47 -0.82 1.17
CA LEU A 27 6.78 -1.38 0.01
C LEU A 27 5.93 -0.33 -0.72
N MET A 28 5.26 0.58 -0.01
CA MET A 28 4.52 1.69 -0.63
C MET A 28 5.45 2.66 -1.37
N ILE A 29 6.61 2.98 -0.79
CA ILE A 29 7.63 3.84 -1.41
C ILE A 29 8.26 3.14 -2.62
N ALA A 30 8.56 1.84 -2.52
CA ALA A 30 9.12 1.05 -3.61
C ALA A 30 8.22 1.01 -4.85
N GLN A 31 6.93 1.33 -4.72
CA GLN A 31 5.97 1.38 -5.82
C GLN A 31 5.98 2.71 -6.59
N VAL A 32 6.69 3.74 -6.13
CA VAL A 32 6.76 5.05 -6.80
C VAL A 32 7.16 4.97 -8.29
N PRO A 33 8.12 4.13 -8.73
CA PRO A 33 8.45 3.99 -10.15
C PRO A 33 7.26 3.55 -11.02
N PHE A 34 6.36 2.71 -10.51
CA PHE A 34 5.15 2.29 -11.24
C PHE A 34 4.17 3.44 -11.41
N PHE A 35 3.94 4.22 -10.34
CA PHE A 35 3.15 5.44 -10.39
C PHE A 35 3.70 6.42 -11.43
N LEU A 36 5.01 6.65 -11.45
CA LEU A 36 5.65 7.54 -12.41
C LEU A 36 5.49 7.04 -13.85
N SER A 37 5.67 5.73 -14.08
CA SER A 37 5.52 5.14 -15.42
C SER A 37 4.11 5.33 -15.97
N ILE A 38 3.07 5.10 -15.15
CA ILE A 38 1.67 5.31 -15.55
C ILE A 38 1.38 6.81 -15.72
N GLY A 39 1.88 7.64 -14.80
CA GLY A 39 1.62 9.09 -14.78
C GLY A 39 2.22 9.83 -15.98
N ILE A 40 3.37 9.39 -16.50
CA ILE A 40 3.97 9.99 -17.71
C ILE A 40 3.02 9.86 -18.90
N LEU A 41 2.40 8.69 -19.08
CA LEU A 41 1.49 8.38 -20.17
C LEU A 41 0.09 8.96 -19.97
N ALA A 42 -0.30 9.22 -18.73
CA ALA A 42 -1.63 9.73 -18.41
C ALA A 42 -1.83 11.19 -18.89
N PRO A 43 -3.03 11.56 -19.37
CA PRO A 43 -3.43 12.95 -19.58
C PRO A 43 -3.49 13.70 -18.25
N LEU A 44 -3.56 15.03 -18.28
CA LEU A 44 -3.51 15.88 -17.07
C LEU A 44 -4.55 15.46 -16.01
N THR A 45 -5.77 15.13 -16.43
CA THR A 45 -6.84 14.66 -15.54
C THR A 45 -6.47 13.33 -14.88
N GLY A 46 -5.93 12.37 -15.63
CA GLY A 46 -5.43 11.10 -15.11
C GLY A 46 -4.30 11.30 -14.10
N ARG A 47 -3.33 12.18 -14.40
CA ARG A 47 -2.23 12.52 -13.47
C ARG A 47 -2.74 13.06 -12.14
N VAL A 48 -3.69 13.99 -12.17
CA VAL A 48 -4.29 14.56 -10.95
C VAL A 48 -4.96 13.47 -10.11
N VAL A 49 -5.71 12.56 -10.74
CA VAL A 49 -6.36 11.43 -10.05
C VAL A 49 -5.31 10.49 -9.43
N LEU A 50 -4.27 10.12 -10.18
CA LEU A 50 -3.21 9.24 -9.69
C LEU A 50 -2.44 9.87 -8.53
N ILE A 51 -2.14 11.18 -8.59
CA ILE A 51 -1.48 11.93 -7.51
C ILE A 51 -2.38 11.95 -6.27
N ALA A 52 -3.66 12.24 -6.43
CA ALA A 52 -4.62 12.26 -5.33
C ALA A 52 -4.75 10.87 -4.67
N ALA A 53 -4.82 9.80 -5.46
CA ALA A 53 -4.85 8.43 -4.97
C ALA A 53 -3.56 8.08 -4.20
N TRP A 54 -2.39 8.44 -4.75
CA TRP A 54 -1.11 8.21 -4.08
C TRP A 54 -1.04 8.93 -2.73
N LEU A 55 -1.39 10.22 -2.69
CA LEU A 55 -1.39 11.02 -1.46
C LEU A 55 -2.35 10.43 -0.42
N LEU A 56 -3.56 10.05 -0.83
CA LEU A 56 -4.53 9.44 0.06
C LEU A 56 -3.99 8.15 0.69
N LEU A 57 -3.44 7.24 -0.12
CA LEU A 57 -2.86 5.98 0.36
C LEU A 57 -1.66 6.25 1.27
N ALA A 58 -0.76 7.16 0.90
CA ALA A 58 0.40 7.51 1.71
C ALA A 58 0.00 8.11 3.07
N THR A 59 -0.95 9.04 3.09
CA THR A 59 -1.49 9.62 4.33
C THR A 59 -2.12 8.54 5.20
N LEU A 60 -2.85 7.58 4.60
CA LEU A 60 -3.46 6.49 5.33
C LEU A 60 -2.41 5.53 5.93
N GLY A 61 -1.33 5.26 5.21
CA GLY A 61 -0.19 4.49 5.72
C GLY A 61 0.49 5.19 6.90
N LEU A 62 0.69 6.51 6.84
CA LEU A 62 1.26 7.30 7.92
C LEU A 62 0.33 7.33 9.14
N HIS A 63 -0.97 7.47 8.91
CA HIS A 63 -1.98 7.48 9.96
C HIS A 63 -2.05 6.14 10.69
N TRP A 64 -1.99 5.01 9.97
CA TRP A 64 -2.05 3.67 10.54
C TRP A 64 -0.72 3.13 11.08
N PHE A 65 0.39 3.85 10.86
CA PHE A 65 1.73 3.38 11.21
C PHE A 65 1.87 2.97 12.68
N ARG A 66 1.27 3.73 13.60
CA ARG A 66 1.35 3.46 15.04
C ARG A 66 0.18 2.65 15.59
N ASP A 67 -1.02 2.91 15.07
CA ASP A 67 -2.25 2.35 15.64
C ASP A 67 -2.59 0.97 15.06
N HIS A 68 -2.20 0.71 13.81
CA HIS A 68 -2.61 -0.48 13.05
C HIS A 68 -1.51 -0.98 12.08
N PRO A 69 -0.36 -1.47 12.58
CA PRO A 69 0.80 -1.86 11.77
C PRO A 69 0.46 -2.90 10.69
N ALA A 70 -0.38 -3.88 11.02
CA ALA A 70 -0.87 -4.89 10.07
C ALA A 70 -1.64 -4.30 8.89
N ARG A 71 -2.37 -3.20 9.10
CA ARG A 71 -3.11 -2.53 8.03
C ARG A 71 -2.19 -1.80 7.07
N VAL A 72 -1.03 -1.33 7.51
CA VAL A 72 -0.04 -0.69 6.64
C VAL A 72 0.51 -1.70 5.62
N LEU A 73 0.80 -2.93 6.05
CA LEU A 73 1.22 -3.99 5.14
C LEU A 73 0.12 -4.37 4.15
N GLY A 74 -1.13 -4.50 4.63
CA GLY A 74 -2.28 -4.72 3.76
C GLY A 74 -2.50 -3.58 2.77
N LEU A 75 -2.30 -2.34 3.20
CA LEU A 75 -2.41 -1.15 2.37
C LEU A 75 -1.37 -1.14 1.25
N ALA A 76 -0.14 -1.58 1.51
CA ALA A 76 0.89 -1.73 0.50
C ALA A 76 0.48 -2.72 -0.61
N MET A 77 -0.21 -3.82 -0.25
CA MET A 77 -0.76 -4.78 -1.21
C MET A 77 -1.90 -4.18 -2.02
N VAL A 78 -2.84 -3.48 -1.37
CA VAL A 78 -3.95 -2.78 -2.05
C VAL A 78 -3.41 -1.76 -3.05
N MET A 79 -2.37 -1.01 -2.66
CA MET A 79 -1.69 -0.05 -3.52
C MET A 79 -1.08 -0.74 -4.75
N GLY A 80 -0.46 -1.91 -4.58
CA GLY A 80 0.09 -2.69 -5.69
C GLY A 80 -0.98 -3.15 -6.69
N VAL A 81 -2.10 -3.67 -6.18
CA VAL A 81 -3.26 -4.07 -7.01
C VAL A 81 -3.84 -2.87 -7.74
N PHE A 82 -3.93 -1.72 -7.07
CA PHE A 82 -4.41 -0.48 -7.66
C PHE A 82 -3.54 -0.04 -8.85
N TRP A 83 -2.21 0.02 -8.68
CA TRP A 83 -1.31 0.41 -9.77
C TRP A 83 -1.32 -0.57 -10.93
N TYR A 84 -1.33 -1.88 -10.65
CA TYR A 84 -1.44 -2.89 -11.70
C TYR A 84 -2.73 -2.71 -12.52
N THR A 85 -3.86 -2.55 -11.83
CA THR A 85 -5.16 -2.35 -12.48
C THR A 85 -5.19 -1.05 -13.27
N ALA A 86 -4.64 0.04 -12.71
CA ALA A 86 -4.55 1.32 -13.40
C ALA A 86 -3.70 1.22 -14.68
N GLY A 87 -2.58 0.48 -14.66
CA GLY A 87 -1.76 0.22 -15.85
C GLY A 87 -2.53 -0.56 -16.92
N VAL A 88 -3.21 -1.64 -16.54
CA VAL A 88 -4.02 -2.45 -17.48
C VAL A 88 -5.15 -1.63 -18.11
N LEU A 89 -5.83 -0.79 -17.32
CA LEU A 89 -6.90 0.06 -17.82
C LEU A 89 -6.40 1.24 -18.66
N ALA A 90 -5.22 1.78 -18.33
CA ALA A 90 -4.59 2.86 -19.08
C ALA A 90 -4.34 2.46 -20.54
N GLU A 91 -3.77 1.27 -20.75
CA GLU A 91 -3.47 0.74 -22.09
C GLU A 91 -4.73 0.25 -22.81
N GLY A 92 -5.65 -0.43 -22.11
CA GLY A 92 -6.75 -1.14 -22.76
C GLY A 92 -8.05 -0.35 -22.95
N TRP A 93 -8.33 0.65 -22.10
CA TRP A 93 -9.66 1.27 -22.00
C TRP A 93 -9.67 2.79 -22.05
N LEU A 94 -8.57 3.42 -21.64
CA LEU A 94 -8.50 4.86 -21.48
C LEU A 94 -7.82 5.59 -22.64
N ASP A 95 -7.30 4.85 -23.64
CA ASP A 95 -6.51 5.38 -24.76
C ASP A 95 -5.43 6.37 -24.27
N TRP A 96 -4.77 6.05 -23.15
CA TRP A 96 -3.63 6.82 -22.68
C TRP A 96 -2.42 6.46 -23.57
N THR A 97 -2.44 7.03 -24.77
CA THR A 97 -1.41 6.82 -25.80
C THR A 97 -0.14 7.58 -25.44
N VAL A 98 1.00 6.92 -25.66
CA VAL A 98 2.31 7.59 -25.85
C VAL A 98 2.25 8.51 -27.06
#